data_AF-A0A9W6FSK3-F1
#
_entry.id   AF-A0A9W6FSK3-F1
#
_cell.length_a   1.000
_cell.length_b   1.000
_cell.length_c   1.000
_cell.angle_alpha   90.00
_cell.angle_beta   90.00
_cell.angle_gamma   90.00
#
_symmetry.space_group_name_H-M   'P 1'
#
loop_
_entity.id
_entity.type
_entity.pdbx_description
1 polymer ?
#
loop_
_entity_poly.entity_id
_entity_poly.type
_entity_poly.pdbx_seq_one_letter_code
_entity_poly.pdbx_strand_id
1 'polypeptide(L)'
;MFEGRLNIIEACDKAERIVYKAKEIERLHRKAIRYLGVGALRTSVLNMAVEALEEEELKKEVFINNESLLSFFCGVWIQFLLIEIAGVKREKLQAIAQRVFEGIQEEKSLH
;
A
#
# COMPACT_ATOMS: atom_id res chain seq x y z
N MET A 1 26.74 7.42 0.86
CA MET A 1 25.85 8.22 -0.03
C MET A 1 24.66 8.60 0.82
N PHE A 2 24.46 9.89 1.13
CA PHE A 2 23.29 10.30 1.89
C PHE A 2 22.07 10.10 1.00
N GLU A 3 21.33 9.00 1.18
CA GLU A 3 19.99 8.89 0.59
C GLU A 3 19.14 9.99 1.25
N GLY A 4 18.78 11.00 0.48
CA GLY A 4 17.87 12.05 0.93
C GLY A 4 16.53 11.46 1.37
N ARG A 5 15.75 12.24 2.12
CA ARG A 5 14.36 11.86 2.43
C ARG A 5 13.61 11.62 1.11
N LEU A 6 12.93 10.49 1.00
CA LEU A 6 12.01 10.24 -0.10
C LEU A 6 10.86 11.22 -0.01
N ASN A 7 10.50 11.81 -1.15
CA ASN A 7 9.24 12.50 -1.25
C ASN A 7 8.09 11.51 -1.56
N ILE A 8 6.86 11.99 -1.43
CA ILE A 8 5.62 11.21 -1.63
C ILE A 8 5.59 10.53 -3.00
N ILE A 9 6.02 11.22 -4.05
CA ILE A 9 5.98 10.72 -5.43
C ILE A 9 7.02 9.62 -5.62
N GLU A 10 8.25 9.83 -5.14
CA GLU A 10 9.31 8.83 -5.20
C GLU A 10 8.97 7.58 -4.39
N ALA A 11 8.37 7.75 -3.21
CA ALA A 11 7.92 6.62 -2.39
C ALA A 11 6.79 5.83 -3.07
N CYS A 12 5.82 6.51 -3.68
CA CYS A 12 4.74 5.89 -4.44
C CYS A 12 5.27 5.07 -5.62
N ASP A 13 6.19 5.64 -6.41
CA ASP A 13 6.79 4.97 -7.57
C ASP A 13 7.70 3.80 -7.17
N LYS A 14 8.45 3.93 -6.06
CA LYS A 14 9.26 2.83 -5.53
C LYS A 14 8.38 1.71 -5.00
N ALA A 15 7.32 2.04 -4.26
CA ALA A 15 6.38 1.07 -3.75
C ALA A 15 5.71 0.29 -4.90
N GLU A 16 5.30 0.99 -5.95
CA GLU A 16 4.76 0.41 -7.19
C GLU A 16 5.64 -0.74 -7.71
N ARG A 17 6.95 -0.47 -7.86
CA ARG A 17 7.92 -1.46 -8.33
C ARG A 17 8.14 -2.62 -7.37
N ILE A 18 7.96 -2.39 -6.07
CA ILE A 18 8.09 -3.44 -5.05
C ILE A 18 6.89 -4.38 -5.12
N VAL A 19 5.67 -3.84 -5.09
CA VAL A 19 4.46 -4.66 -5.08
C VAL A 19 4.30 -5.49 -6.36
N TYR A 20 4.80 -5.01 -7.50
CA TYR A 20 4.74 -5.76 -8.77
C TYR A 20 5.70 -6.93 -8.87
N LYS A 21 6.60 -7.11 -7.90
CA LYS A 21 7.38 -8.34 -7.85
C LYS A 21 6.52 -9.57 -7.54
N ALA A 22 5.35 -9.39 -6.94
CA ALA A 22 4.38 -10.46 -6.75
C ALA A 22 3.54 -10.64 -8.02
N LYS A 23 3.65 -11.81 -8.67
CA LYS A 23 2.99 -12.12 -9.96
C LYS A 23 1.49 -11.82 -9.97
N GLU A 24 0.78 -12.12 -8.89
CA GLU A 24 -0.67 -11.91 -8.85
C GLU A 24 -1.04 -10.44 -8.71
N ILE A 25 -0.22 -9.66 -8.00
CA ILE A 25 -0.37 -8.21 -7.91
C ILE A 25 -0.01 -7.56 -9.24
N GLU A 26 1.03 -8.03 -9.93
CA GLU A 26 1.37 -7.59 -11.29
C GLU A 26 0.20 -7.81 -12.26
N ARG A 27 -0.48 -8.96 -12.17
CA ARG A 27 -1.65 -9.24 -13.00
C ARG A 27 -2.78 -8.25 -12.73
N LEU A 28 -3.03 -7.93 -11.46
CA LEU A 28 -4.02 -6.91 -11.08
C LEU A 28 -3.60 -5.52 -11.54
N HIS A 29 -2.32 -5.16 -11.47
CA HIS A 29 -1.83 -3.89 -11.99
C HIS A 29 -2.03 -3.75 -13.49
N ARG A 30 -1.60 -4.75 -14.28
CA ARG A 30 -1.81 -4.74 -15.74
C ARG A 30 -3.29 -4.68 -16.09
N LYS A 31 -4.14 -5.29 -15.27
CA LYS A 31 -5.60 -5.15 -15.37
C LYS A 31 -6.01 -3.69 -15.11
N ALA A 32 -5.53 -3.08 -14.02
CA ALA A 32 -5.80 -1.69 -13.67
C ALA A 32 -5.39 -0.70 -14.77
N ILE A 33 -4.19 -0.84 -15.34
CA ILE A 33 -3.74 0.01 -16.46
C ILE A 33 -4.71 -0.09 -17.65
N ARG A 34 -5.21 -1.29 -17.98
CA ARG A 34 -6.14 -1.47 -19.11
C ARG A 34 -7.50 -0.81 -18.86
N TYR A 35 -7.98 -0.76 -17.62
CA TYR A 35 -9.27 -0.15 -17.30
C TYR A 35 -9.20 1.36 -17.09
N LEU A 36 -8.14 1.86 -16.44
CA LEU A 36 -8.04 3.25 -15.99
C LEU A 36 -7.05 4.07 -16.82
N GLY A 37 -6.02 3.43 -17.39
CA GLY A 37 -4.84 4.10 -17.91
C GLY A 37 -3.83 4.44 -16.81
N VAL A 38 -2.56 4.65 -17.19
CA VAL A 38 -1.44 4.85 -16.25
C VAL A 38 -1.63 6.11 -15.39
N GLY A 39 -2.03 7.22 -16.00
CA GLY A 39 -2.21 8.49 -15.28
C GLY A 39 -3.32 8.41 -14.23
N ALA A 40 -4.51 7.94 -14.62
CA ALA A 40 -5.64 7.83 -13.71
C ALA A 40 -5.36 6.84 -12.57
N LEU A 41 -4.73 5.70 -12.86
CA LEU A 41 -4.32 4.74 -11.84
C LEU A 41 -3.42 5.38 -10.78
N ARG A 42 -2.38 6.09 -11.21
CA ARG A 42 -1.45 6.76 -10.30
C ARG A 42 -2.16 7.83 -9.46
N THR A 43 -3.04 8.62 -10.08
CA THR A 43 -3.84 9.63 -9.37
C THR A 43 -4.76 8.99 -8.34
N SER A 44 -5.44 7.89 -8.65
CA SER A 44 -6.32 7.21 -7.70
C SER A 44 -5.56 6.68 -6.48
N VAL A 45 -4.38 6.10 -6.67
CA VAL A 45 -3.52 5.64 -5.56
C VAL A 45 -3.05 6.81 -4.71
N LEU A 46 -2.62 7.92 -5.32
CA LEU A 46 -2.21 9.11 -4.59
C LEU A 46 -3.37 9.76 -3.82
N ASN A 47 -4.58 9.80 -4.39
CA ASN A 47 -5.76 10.32 -3.70
C ASN A 47 -6.09 9.47 -2.47
N MET A 48 -6.06 8.14 -2.60
CA MET A 48 -6.25 7.24 -1.46
C MET A 48 -5.20 7.46 -0.37
N ALA A 49 -3.95 7.71 -0.76
CA ALA A 49 -2.89 8.04 0.19
C ALA A 49 -3.12 9.38 0.90
N VAL A 50 -3.57 10.41 0.16
CA VAL A 50 -3.89 11.73 0.74
C VAL A 50 -5.04 11.62 1.73
N GLU A 51 -6.12 10.92 1.38
CA GLU A 51 -7.25 10.67 2.29
C GLU A 51 -6.81 9.96 3.56
N ALA A 52 -5.94 8.95 3.46
CA ALA A 52 -5.40 8.28 4.64
C ALA A 52 -4.55 9.21 5.52
N LEU A 53 -3.77 10.11 4.91
CA LEU A 53 -2.90 11.06 5.61
C LEU A 53 -3.63 12.24 6.26
N GLU A 54 -4.96 12.35 6.10
CA GLU A 54 -5.78 13.27 6.90
C GLU A 54 -5.82 12.86 8.39
N GLU A 55 -5.54 11.59 8.69
CA GLU A 55 -5.38 11.10 10.06
C GLU A 55 -3.99 11.52 10.61
N GLU A 56 -3.99 12.49 11.53
CA GLU A 56 -2.75 13.10 12.05
C GLU A 56 -1.83 12.10 12.79
N GLU A 57 -2.37 11.08 13.44
CA GLU A 57 -1.54 10.04 14.08
C GLU A 57 -0.84 9.17 13.02
N LEU A 58 -1.57 8.70 12.01
CA LEU A 58 -0.99 7.94 10.90
C LEU A 58 0.09 8.77 10.19
N LYS A 59 -0.16 10.05 9.95
CA LYS A 59 0.80 10.96 9.33
C LYS A 59 2.13 11.02 10.09
N LYS A 60 2.10 11.09 11.43
CA LYS A 60 3.34 11.07 12.24
C LYS A 60 4.11 9.76 12.06
N GLU A 61 3.41 8.64 12.02
CA GLU A 61 4.02 7.32 11.81
C GLU A 61 4.63 7.17 10.42
N VAL A 62 3.92 7.63 9.39
CA VAL A 62 4.34 7.53 8.00
C VAL A 62 5.58 8.37 7.71
N PHE A 63 5.65 9.60 8.25
CA PHE A 63 6.73 10.54 7.93
C PHE A 63 7.96 10.45 8.86
N ILE A 64 8.03 9.45 9.74
CA ILE A 64 9.16 9.28 10.66
C ILE A 64 10.47 8.95 9.92
N ASN A 65 10.41 8.14 8.87
CA ASN A 65 11.56 7.78 8.04
C ASN A 65 11.14 7.28 6.64
N ASN A 66 12.12 7.06 5.77
CA ASN A 66 11.88 6.61 4.38
C ASN A 66 11.23 5.22 4.30
N GLU A 67 11.55 4.32 5.23
CA GLU A 67 11.02 2.96 5.26
C GLU A 67 9.54 2.95 5.62
N SER A 68 9.12 3.76 6.60
CA SER A 68 7.72 3.96 6.96
C SER A 68 6.91 4.52 5.79
N LEU A 69 7.44 5.56 5.12
CA LEU A 69 6.78 6.16 3.96
C LEU A 69 6.65 5.15 2.80
N LEU A 70 7.70 4.38 2.54
CA LEU A 70 7.68 3.35 1.49
C LEU A 70 6.71 2.21 1.83
N SER A 71 6.70 1.76 3.08
CA SER A 71 5.81 0.69 3.56
C SER A 71 4.36 1.11 3.50
N PHE A 72 4.06 2.35 3.86
CA PHE A 72 2.74 2.96 3.71
C PHE A 72 2.27 2.89 2.25
N PHE A 73 3.09 3.36 1.30
CA PHE A 73 2.72 3.30 -0.11
C PHE A 73 2.59 1.88 -0.67
N CYS A 74 3.39 0.91 -0.19
CA CYS A 74 3.17 -0.50 -0.52
C CYS A 74 1.79 -0.97 -0.06
N GLY A 75 1.38 -0.59 1.16
CA GLY A 75 0.04 -0.86 1.70
C GLY A 75 -1.08 -0.25 0.84
N VAL A 76 -0.96 1.03 0.50
CA VAL A 76 -1.94 1.73 -0.35
C VAL A 76 -2.08 1.05 -1.71
N TRP A 77 -0.97 0.69 -2.37
CA TRP A 77 -1.01 -0.02 -3.65
C TRP A 77 -1.70 -1.37 -3.56
N ILE A 78 -1.36 -2.18 -2.55
CA ILE A 78 -1.99 -3.50 -2.36
C ILE A 78 -3.48 -3.33 -2.11
N GLN A 79 -3.85 -2.41 -1.21
CA GLN A 79 -5.24 -2.15 -0.86
C GLN A 79 -6.05 -1.69 -2.08
N PHE A 80 -5.53 -0.75 -2.87
CA PHE A 80 -6.17 -0.29 -4.10
C PHE A 80 -6.40 -1.44 -5.09
N LEU A 81 -5.37 -2.23 -5.37
CA LEU A 81 -5.46 -3.32 -6.34
C LEU A 81 -6.43 -4.43 -5.88
N LEU A 82 -6.48 -4.72 -4.58
CA LEU A 82 -7.40 -5.71 -4.04
C LEU A 82 -8.85 -5.21 -4.03
N ILE A 83 -9.08 -3.98 -3.58
CA ILE A 83 -10.45 -3.46 -3.44
C ILE A 83 -11.00 -3.03 -4.81
N GLU A 84 -10.33 -2.10 -5.49
CA GLU A 84 -10.85 -1.44 -6.69
C GLU A 84 -10.77 -2.33 -7.93
N ILE A 85 -9.75 -3.19 -8.02
CA ILE A 85 -9.48 -3.95 -9.25
C ILE A 85 -9.86 -5.44 -9.13
N ALA A 86 -9.61 -6.05 -7.97
CA ALA A 86 -10.02 -7.42 -7.70
C ALA A 86 -11.43 -7.52 -7.11
N GLY A 87 -12.03 -6.41 -6.67
CA GLY A 87 -13.39 -6.39 -6.10
C GLY A 87 -13.47 -7.02 -4.71
N VAL A 88 -12.36 -7.04 -3.96
CA VAL A 88 -12.35 -7.52 -2.58
C VAL A 88 -13.08 -6.49 -1.72
N LYS A 89 -14.12 -6.93 -1.01
CA LYS A 89 -14.85 -6.09 -0.06
C LYS A 89 -13.90 -5.59 1.04
N ARG A 90 -13.98 -4.31 1.38
CA ARG A 90 -13.11 -3.67 2.38
C ARG A 90 -13.17 -4.39 3.72
N GLU A 91 -14.36 -4.79 4.15
CA GLU A 91 -14.60 -5.49 5.41
C GLU A 91 -13.91 -6.86 5.43
N LYS A 92 -13.88 -7.54 4.27
CA LYS A 92 -13.19 -8.82 4.13
C LYS A 92 -11.67 -8.63 4.20
N LEU A 93 -11.14 -7.56 3.62
CA LEU A 93 -9.71 -7.25 3.68
C LEU A 93 -9.28 -6.93 5.12
N GLN A 94 -10.08 -6.13 5.85
CA GLN A 94 -9.85 -5.85 7.27
C GLN A 94 -9.88 -7.11 8.12
N ALA A 95 -10.87 -7.99 7.92
CA ALA A 95 -10.96 -9.25 8.64
C ALA A 95 -9.75 -10.17 8.38
N ILE A 96 -9.22 -10.19 7.14
CA ILE A 96 -8.00 -10.94 6.81
C ILE A 96 -6.80 -10.34 7.54
N ALA A 97 -6.63 -9.01 7.49
CA ALA A 97 -5.52 -8.34 8.17
C ALA A 97 -5.54 -8.64 9.67
N GLN A 98 -6.70 -8.50 10.31
CA GLN A 98 -6.86 -8.77 11.74
C GLN A 98 -6.46 -10.21 12.10
N ARG A 99 -6.94 -11.21 11.36
CA ARG A 99 -6.58 -12.62 11.60
C ARG A 99 -5.09 -12.90 11.42
N VAL A 100 -4.45 -12.28 10.42
CA VAL A 100 -3.01 -12.43 10.19
C VAL A 100 -2.22 -11.84 11.36
N PHE A 101 -2.62 -10.67 11.86
CA PHE A 101 -1.96 -10.06 13.02
C PHE A 101 -2.16 -10.85 14.31
N GLU A 102 -3.35 -11.39 14.54
CA GLU A 102 -3.62 -12.29 15.67
C GLU A 102 -2.71 -13.53 15.62
N GLY A 103 -2.59 -14.19 14.46
CA GLY A 103 -1.70 -15.35 14.29
C GLY A 103 -0.20 -15.04 14.50
N ILE A 104 0.27 -13.85 14.09
CA ILE A 104 1.66 -13.42 14.32
C ILE A 104 1.93 -13.16 15.81
N GLN A 105 0.94 -12.65 16.56
CA GLN A 105 1.07 -12.45 18.00
C GLN A 105 1.09 -13.78 18.76
N GLU A 106 0.31 -14.77 18.33
CA GLU A 106 0.32 -16.12 18.90
C GLU A 106 1.69 -16.82 18.70
N GLU A 107 2.31 -16.72 17.52
CA GLU A 107 3.66 -17.26 17.30
C GLU A 107 4.73 -16.56 18.14
N LYS A 108 4.61 -15.25 18.36
CA LYS A 108 5.56 -14.48 19.19
C LYS A 108 5.43 -14.73 20.69
N SER A 109 4.28 -15.22 21.15
CA SER A 109 4.04 -15.53 22.58
C SER A 109 4.40 -16.98 22.95
N LEU A 110 4.75 -17.80 21.96
CA LEU A 110 5.28 -19.15 22.12
C LEU A 110 6.82 -19.21 22.12
N HIS A 111 7.49 -18.06 22.04
CA HIS A 111 8.95 -17.88 22.11
C HIS A 111 9.34 -16.95 23.27
#